data_AF-A0AA88AND5-F1
#
_entry.id   AF-A0AA88AND5-F1
#
_cell.length_a   1.000
_cell.length_b   1.000
_cell.length_c   1.000
_cell.angle_alpha   90.00
_cell.angle_beta   90.00
_cell.angle_gamma   90.00
#
_symmetry.space_group_name_H-M   'P 1'
#
loop_
_entity.id
_entity.type
_entity.pdbx_description
1 polymer ?
#
loop_
_entity_poly.entity_id
_entity_poly.type
_entity_poly.pdbx_seq_one_letter_code
_entity_poly.pdbx_strand_id
1 'polypeptide(L)'
;MVWISVIEDPPTKEPSLIDGGSSSRERFLQEERRFSCGTTLELVGTVKGGGGIDLLSAGRDRGLQTVQKYEKAISINVGGTLNKTRRNVLLVVAHPDDESMFFSPTISYLTSRGYNLHVLCLSIGDADGKGSIRKEELYLACAILKVPLQQVRCLDHAELQDGFGKVWNHGLLANIIEEEVTKHGIDLIITFDDYGVSGHCNHRDVNHGVKKLLHNTSQQDIEAWELVSTNLLRKYSGPVDIWLSYLCALRCSSGVTRCLINEHPRKSFLAMAQHSSQWVWFRKLFVTFSSYTYANTLRRIN
;
A
#
# COMPACT_ATOMS: atom_id res chain seq x y z
N MET A 1 21.84 -10.28 19.42
CA MET A 1 21.68 -10.37 17.96
C MET A 1 20.92 -11.67 17.71
N VAL A 2 19.60 -11.61 17.56
CA VAL A 2 18.76 -12.81 17.44
C VAL A 2 18.34 -12.93 15.98
N TRP A 3 18.92 -13.91 15.30
CA TRP A 3 18.51 -14.35 13.98
C TRP A 3 17.28 -15.24 14.17
N ILE A 4 16.15 -14.89 13.57
CA ILE A 4 15.08 -15.86 13.32
C ILE A 4 15.35 -16.39 11.92
N SER A 5 16.11 -17.48 11.85
CA SER A 5 16.21 -18.31 10.65
C SER A 5 14.85 -18.94 10.42
N VAL A 6 14.28 -18.70 9.24
CA VAL A 6 13.09 -19.41 8.78
C VAL A 6 13.51 -20.86 8.55
N ILE A 7 12.86 -21.76 9.28
CA ILE A 7 13.03 -23.21 9.16
C ILE A 7 12.44 -23.63 7.81
N GLU A 8 13.27 -24.20 6.94
CA GLU A 8 12.82 -24.97 5.77
C GLU A 8 12.30 -26.33 6.25
N ASP A 9 11.04 -26.65 5.93
CA ASP A 9 10.53 -28.03 6.03
C ASP A 9 10.72 -28.72 4.66
N PRO A 10 11.16 -30.00 4.63
CA PRO A 10 11.32 -30.76 3.39
C PRO A 10 9.95 -31.12 2.76
N PRO A 11 9.91 -31.35 1.43
CA PRO A 11 8.64 -31.49 0.70
C PRO A 11 7.91 -32.78 1.07
N THR A 12 6.70 -32.64 1.60
CA THR A 12 5.74 -33.73 1.71
C THR A 12 5.14 -34.03 0.33
N LYS A 13 5.29 -35.28 -0.12
CA LYS A 13 4.58 -35.80 -1.29
C LYS A 13 3.09 -35.93 -0.93
N GLU A 14 2.22 -35.34 -1.73
CA GLU A 14 0.80 -35.71 -1.77
C GLU A 14 0.32 -36.03 -3.20
N PRO A 15 -0.69 -36.90 -3.33
CA PRO A 15 -1.00 -37.58 -4.57
C PRO A 15 -1.90 -36.77 -5.50
N SER A 16 -1.77 -37.06 -6.80
CA SER A 16 -2.64 -36.62 -7.90
C SER A 16 -4.10 -37.07 -7.72
N LEU A 17 -5.07 -36.22 -8.11
CA LEU A 17 -6.37 -36.55 -8.75
C LEU A 17 -7.09 -35.22 -9.14
N ILE A 18 -7.15 -34.86 -10.42
CA ILE A 18 -8.28 -34.92 -11.40
C ILE A 18 -9.48 -33.99 -11.11
N ASP A 19 -9.59 -32.97 -11.99
CA ASP A 19 -10.74 -32.37 -12.73
C ASP A 19 -12.08 -32.02 -12.05
N GLY A 20 -12.62 -30.84 -12.42
CA GLY A 20 -13.95 -30.37 -12.02
C GLY A 20 -14.13 -28.86 -12.18
N GLY A 21 -14.57 -28.42 -13.35
CA GLY A 21 -14.60 -27.01 -13.76
C GLY A 21 -15.73 -26.11 -13.24
N SER A 22 -15.63 -24.85 -13.67
CA SER A 22 -16.74 -23.93 -13.97
C SER A 22 -17.84 -23.76 -12.89
N SER A 23 -17.59 -22.94 -11.86
CA SER A 23 -18.69 -22.39 -11.03
C SER A 23 -18.37 -21.06 -10.28
N SER A 24 -17.12 -20.59 -10.28
CA SER A 24 -16.75 -19.44 -9.43
C SER A 24 -17.05 -18.06 -10.04
N ARG A 25 -17.32 -17.98 -11.35
CA ARG A 25 -17.53 -16.70 -12.06
C ARG A 25 -18.95 -16.14 -11.91
N GLU A 26 -19.94 -17.00 -11.66
CA GLU A 26 -21.35 -16.58 -11.50
C GLU A 26 -21.71 -16.19 -10.06
N ARG A 27 -21.01 -16.76 -9.06
CA ARG A 27 -21.25 -16.41 -7.65
C ARG A 27 -20.81 -14.98 -7.31
N PHE A 28 -19.83 -14.42 -8.02
CA PHE A 28 -19.33 -13.07 -7.75
C PHE A 28 -20.27 -11.96 -8.25
N LEU A 29 -21.06 -12.21 -9.31
CA LEU A 29 -21.98 -11.23 -9.91
C LEU A 29 -23.37 -11.18 -9.22
N GLN A 30 -23.61 -12.07 -8.25
CA GLN A 30 -24.87 -12.12 -7.51
C GLN A 30 -24.79 -11.42 -6.14
N GLU A 31 -23.58 -11.22 -5.62
CA GLU A 31 -23.34 -10.54 -4.34
C GLU A 31 -23.29 -9.00 -4.47
N GLU A 32 -22.90 -8.47 -5.64
CA GLU A 32 -22.95 -7.01 -5.95
C GLU A 32 -24.38 -6.45 -6.04
N ARG A 33 -25.40 -7.30 -6.22
CA ARG A 33 -26.82 -6.86 -6.33
C ARG A 33 -27.58 -6.80 -5.00
N ARG A 34 -26.98 -7.21 -3.88
CA ARG A 34 -27.65 -7.20 -2.55
C ARG A 34 -27.30 -6.01 -1.65
N PHE A 35 -26.34 -5.16 -2.01
CA PHE A 35 -25.93 -4.01 -1.19
C PHE A 35 -26.42 -2.64 -1.69
N SER A 36 -27.32 -2.61 -2.68
CA SER A 36 -28.02 -1.38 -3.08
C SER A 36 -29.48 -1.43 -2.61
N CYS A 37 -29.72 -1.10 -1.33
CA CYS A 37 -31.01 -0.58 -0.90
C CYS A 37 -30.80 0.26 0.36
N GLY A 38 -31.15 1.54 0.25
CA GLY A 38 -30.91 2.54 1.27
C GLY A 38 -31.73 2.33 2.54
N THR A 39 -31.23 2.87 3.64
CA THR A 39 -32.06 3.21 4.79
C THR A 39 -31.60 4.57 5.28
N THR A 40 -32.31 5.59 4.79
CA THR A 40 -32.30 6.94 5.34
C THR A 40 -33.03 6.89 6.68
N LEU A 41 -32.31 7.08 7.79
CA LEU A 41 -32.93 7.31 9.10
C LEU A 41 -33.12 8.81 9.26
N GLU A 42 -34.30 9.30 8.87
CA GLU A 42 -34.82 10.59 9.30
C GLU A 42 -35.32 10.47 10.75
N LEU A 43 -34.72 11.23 11.67
CA LEU A 43 -35.29 11.46 12.99
C LEU A 43 -36.11 12.75 12.97
N VAL A 44 -37.41 12.57 12.77
CA VAL A 44 -38.45 13.59 12.94
C VAL A 44 -38.57 13.93 14.43
N GLY A 45 -38.20 15.15 14.81
CA GLY A 45 -38.39 15.68 16.16
C GLY A 45 -39.85 16.01 16.42
N THR A 46 -40.43 15.43 17.49
CA THR A 46 -41.76 15.78 17.99
C THR A 46 -41.62 16.76 19.15
N VAL A 47 -42.21 17.96 19.01
CA VAL A 47 -42.27 18.97 20.07
C VAL A 47 -43.48 18.69 20.97
N LYS A 48 -43.24 18.52 22.28
CA LYS A 48 -44.21 18.80 23.34
C LYS A 48 -43.51 19.56 24.46
N GLY A 49 -44.06 20.74 24.78
CA GLY A 49 -43.53 21.65 25.79
C GLY A 49 -43.81 21.23 27.23
N GLY A 50 -43.06 21.83 28.14
CA GLY A 50 -43.22 21.74 29.60
C GLY A 50 -42.01 22.35 30.29
N GLY A 51 -42.18 23.48 30.97
CA GLY A 51 -41.10 24.36 31.43
C GLY A 51 -40.18 23.80 32.51
N GLY A 52 -39.05 24.51 32.69
CA GLY A 52 -38.39 24.58 34.00
C GLY A 52 -36.87 24.53 33.96
N ILE A 53 -36.29 25.69 34.31
CA ILE A 53 -35.00 25.95 34.97
C ILE A 53 -33.68 25.76 34.19
N ASP A 54 -33.11 26.92 33.84
CA ASP A 54 -31.72 27.18 33.49
C ASP A 54 -30.75 26.63 34.53
N LEU A 55 -29.80 25.79 34.09
CA LEU A 55 -28.41 25.80 34.55
C LEU A 55 -27.56 24.95 33.60
N LEU A 56 -26.38 25.47 33.23
CA LEU A 56 -25.28 24.83 32.47
C LEU A 56 -25.29 24.94 30.93
N SER A 57 -25.23 26.18 30.41
CA SER A 57 -24.84 26.49 29.02
C SER A 57 -23.40 27.04 28.89
N ALA A 58 -22.43 26.55 29.69
CA ALA A 58 -21.03 27.03 29.62
C ALA A 58 -19.97 25.96 29.24
N GLY A 59 -20.42 24.74 28.91
CA GLY A 59 -19.54 23.61 28.58
C GLY A 59 -19.58 23.14 27.12
N ARG A 60 -20.65 23.46 26.37
CA ARG A 60 -20.88 22.92 25.02
C ARG A 60 -20.21 23.74 23.91
N ASP A 61 -20.10 25.06 24.08
CA ASP A 61 -19.51 25.95 23.07
C ASP A 61 -17.98 25.89 23.00
N ARG A 62 -17.29 25.61 24.11
CA ARG A 62 -15.83 25.37 24.10
C ARG A 62 -15.47 24.06 23.39
N GLY A 63 -16.35 23.05 23.46
CA GLY A 63 -16.20 21.80 22.72
C GLY A 63 -16.35 22.01 21.21
N LEU A 64 -17.43 22.68 20.78
CA LEU A 64 -17.67 22.96 19.36
C LEU A 64 -16.63 23.88 18.73
N GLN A 65 -16.18 24.93 19.42
CA GLN A 65 -15.12 25.80 18.91
C GLN A 65 -13.76 25.08 18.82
N THR A 66 -13.50 24.15 19.73
CA THR A 66 -12.28 23.33 19.69
C THR A 66 -12.35 22.33 18.54
N VAL A 67 -13.49 21.65 18.34
CA VAL A 67 -13.70 20.73 17.21
C VAL A 67 -13.64 21.47 15.88
N GLN A 68 -14.26 22.64 15.73
CA GLN A 68 -14.14 23.48 14.54
C GLN A 68 -12.72 24.00 14.32
N LYS A 69 -11.96 24.29 15.38
CA LYS A 69 -10.55 24.69 15.29
C LYS A 69 -9.66 23.52 14.85
N TYR A 70 -9.98 22.30 15.27
CA TYR A 70 -9.30 21.09 14.80
C TYR A 70 -9.71 20.71 13.37
N GLU A 71 -10.99 20.83 13.00
CA GLU A 71 -11.47 20.65 11.62
C GLU A 71 -10.86 21.68 10.67
N LYS A 72 -10.68 22.93 11.11
CA LYS A 72 -10.00 23.99 10.34
C LYS A 72 -8.48 23.77 10.21
N ALA A 73 -7.88 22.99 11.11
CA ALA A 73 -6.50 22.50 10.98
C ALA A 73 -6.39 21.24 10.11
N ILE A 74 -7.51 20.54 9.87
CA ILE A 74 -7.64 19.36 8.99
C ILE A 74 -8.01 19.80 7.55
N SER A 75 -8.68 20.95 7.38
CA SER A 75 -8.96 21.52 6.06
C SER A 75 -7.73 22.20 5.49
N ILE A 76 -6.94 21.44 4.72
CA ILE A 76 -6.07 22.02 3.71
C ILE A 76 -6.95 22.89 2.81
N ASN A 77 -6.57 24.16 2.62
CA ASN A 77 -7.17 25.07 1.64
C ASN A 77 -7.36 24.34 0.29
N VAL A 78 -8.57 23.86 0.02
CA VAL A 78 -9.03 23.56 -1.35
C VAL A 78 -9.65 24.85 -1.88
N GLY A 79 -8.82 25.89 -1.91
CA GLY A 79 -9.10 27.16 -2.57
C GLY A 79 -8.17 27.25 -3.75
N GLY A 80 -8.56 26.60 -4.85
CA GLY A 80 -7.77 26.53 -6.08
C GLY A 80 -8.44 25.62 -7.10
N THR A 81 -9.43 26.15 -7.80
CA THR A 81 -9.87 25.64 -9.11
C THR A 81 -8.71 25.79 -10.09
N LEU A 82 -7.84 24.79 -10.12
CA LEU A 82 -6.93 24.51 -11.21
C LEU A 82 -7.18 23.05 -11.58
N ASN A 83 -7.40 22.79 -12.86
CA ASN A 83 -7.29 21.45 -13.44
C ASN A 83 -5.88 20.92 -13.15
N LYS A 84 -5.65 20.41 -11.94
CA LYS A 84 -4.42 19.72 -11.60
C LYS A 84 -4.48 18.42 -12.37
N THR A 85 -3.69 18.34 -13.44
CA THR A 85 -3.51 17.10 -14.18
C THR A 85 -3.25 15.99 -13.17
N ARG A 86 -3.99 14.88 -13.31
CA ARG A 86 -3.76 13.70 -12.47
C ARG A 86 -2.31 13.28 -12.67
N ARG A 87 -1.52 13.30 -11.60
CA ARG A 87 -0.14 12.81 -11.65
C ARG A 87 -0.15 11.31 -11.88
N ASN A 88 0.71 10.86 -12.77
CA ASN A 88 0.96 9.46 -13.04
C ASN A 88 2.00 8.96 -12.04
N VAL A 89 1.63 7.95 -11.25
CA VAL A 89 2.47 7.38 -10.19
C VAL A 89 2.84 5.96 -10.56
N LEU A 90 4.10 5.59 -10.42
CA LEU A 90 4.59 4.22 -10.56
C LEU A 90 5.04 3.69 -9.19
N LEU A 91 4.38 2.65 -8.71
CA LEU A 91 4.85 1.86 -7.58
C LEU A 91 5.69 0.70 -8.11
N VAL A 92 6.97 0.65 -7.75
CA VAL A 92 7.90 -0.41 -8.15
C VAL A 92 8.18 -1.32 -6.96
N VAL A 93 7.79 -2.60 -7.08
CA VAL A 93 7.96 -3.64 -6.06
C VAL A 93 8.74 -4.84 -6.63
N ALA A 94 9.28 -5.69 -5.77
CA ALA A 94 10.12 -6.79 -6.18
C ALA A 94 9.30 -8.07 -6.44
N HIS A 95 8.37 -8.40 -5.55
CA HIS A 95 7.65 -9.67 -5.55
C HIS A 95 6.13 -9.47 -5.44
N PRO A 96 5.34 -10.46 -5.90
CA PRO A 96 3.93 -10.55 -5.55
C PRO A 96 3.75 -10.68 -4.04
N ASP A 97 2.96 -9.80 -3.44
CA ASP A 97 2.64 -9.63 -2.01
C ASP A 97 3.20 -8.36 -1.37
N ASP A 98 4.26 -7.79 -1.94
CA ASP A 98 4.87 -6.54 -1.49
C ASP A 98 3.86 -5.39 -1.41
N GLU A 99 2.96 -5.33 -2.40
CA GLU A 99 1.93 -4.30 -2.51
C GLU A 99 0.95 -4.38 -1.35
N SER A 100 0.61 -5.59 -0.92
CA SER A 100 -0.33 -5.86 0.16
C SER A 100 0.33 -5.74 1.53
N MET A 101 1.53 -6.28 1.68
CA MET A 101 2.26 -6.31 2.96
C MET A 101 2.80 -4.95 3.36
N PHE A 102 3.35 -4.19 2.41
CA PHE A 102 4.13 -2.99 2.74
C PHE A 102 3.48 -1.70 2.25
N PHE A 103 2.81 -1.73 1.09
CA PHE A 103 2.35 -0.51 0.41
C PHE A 103 0.83 -0.27 0.45
N SER A 104 0.05 -1.12 1.12
CA SER A 104 -1.41 -0.95 1.21
C SER A 104 -1.87 0.47 1.65
N PRO A 105 -1.24 1.12 2.65
CA PRO A 105 -1.56 2.52 3.00
C PRO A 105 -1.29 3.48 1.85
N THR A 106 -0.13 3.36 1.19
CA THR A 106 0.26 4.20 0.05
C THR A 106 -0.71 4.03 -1.12
N ILE A 107 -1.02 2.79 -1.50
CA ILE A 107 -1.93 2.48 -2.60
C ILE A 107 -3.34 3.01 -2.29
N SER A 108 -3.83 2.80 -1.07
CA SER A 108 -5.15 3.27 -0.66
C SER A 108 -5.25 4.80 -0.67
N TYR A 109 -4.19 5.50 -0.23
CA TYR A 109 -4.12 6.95 -0.29
C TYR A 109 -4.14 7.49 -1.73
N LEU A 110 -3.35 6.90 -2.62
CA LEU A 110 -3.25 7.35 -4.01
C LEU A 110 -4.56 7.09 -4.78
N THR A 111 -5.14 5.91 -4.61
CA THR A 111 -6.40 5.53 -5.27
C THR A 111 -7.58 6.36 -4.77
N SER A 112 -7.69 6.62 -3.45
CA SER A 112 -8.79 7.45 -2.89
C SER A 112 -8.73 8.91 -3.33
N ARG A 113 -7.54 9.41 -3.65
CA ARG A 113 -7.31 10.79 -4.13
C ARG A 113 -7.34 10.91 -5.65
N GLY A 114 -7.60 9.81 -6.37
CA GLY A 114 -7.74 9.79 -7.82
C GLY A 114 -6.44 10.00 -8.59
N TYR A 115 -5.28 9.63 -8.01
CA TYR A 115 -4.01 9.53 -8.74
C TYR A 115 -4.08 8.39 -9.78
N ASN A 116 -3.33 8.53 -10.86
CA ASN A 116 -3.23 7.48 -11.86
C ASN A 116 -2.08 6.52 -11.49
N LEU A 117 -2.41 5.48 -10.72
CA LEU A 117 -1.42 4.56 -10.15
C LEU A 117 -1.17 3.35 -11.05
N HIS A 118 0.10 3.17 -11.42
CA HIS A 118 0.64 1.97 -12.05
C HIS A 118 1.48 1.18 -11.05
N VAL A 119 1.44 -0.15 -11.14
CA VAL A 119 2.20 -1.07 -10.29
C VAL A 119 3.09 -1.93 -11.19
N LEU A 120 4.40 -1.84 -10.98
CA LEU A 120 5.40 -2.67 -11.62
C LEU A 120 5.99 -3.63 -10.58
N CYS A 121 5.73 -4.92 -10.76
CA CYS A 121 6.35 -5.99 -9.99
C CYS A 121 7.46 -6.64 -10.84
N LEU A 122 8.70 -6.59 -10.34
CA LEU A 122 9.89 -6.91 -11.12
C LEU A 122 10.18 -8.41 -11.28
N SER A 123 9.51 -9.25 -10.51
CA SER A 123 9.57 -10.71 -10.63
C SER A 123 8.19 -11.33 -10.41
N ILE A 124 8.03 -12.59 -10.80
CA ILE A 124 6.85 -13.40 -10.47
C ILE A 124 6.94 -14.07 -9.09
N GLY A 125 8.01 -13.85 -8.31
CA GLY A 125 8.17 -14.48 -6.99
C GLY A 125 8.30 -16.01 -7.06
N ASP A 126 9.07 -16.55 -8.02
CA ASP A 126 9.10 -17.99 -8.33
C ASP A 126 10.11 -18.80 -7.50
N ALA A 127 10.60 -18.29 -6.37
CA ALA A 127 11.57 -19.02 -5.53
C ALA A 127 11.08 -20.42 -5.11
N ASP A 128 9.76 -20.59 -4.97
CA ASP A 128 9.11 -21.86 -4.59
C ASP A 128 8.47 -22.60 -5.79
N GLY A 129 8.74 -22.19 -7.03
CA GLY A 129 8.09 -22.77 -8.23
C GLY A 129 6.60 -22.44 -8.37
N LYS A 130 6.14 -21.33 -7.77
CA LYS A 130 4.73 -20.89 -7.71
C LYS A 130 4.47 -19.56 -8.42
N GLY A 131 5.39 -19.09 -9.25
CA GLY A 131 5.37 -17.74 -9.79
C GLY A 131 4.18 -17.45 -10.70
N SER A 132 3.70 -18.43 -11.47
CA SER A 132 2.48 -18.30 -12.27
C SER A 132 1.25 -18.01 -11.40
N ILE A 133 1.09 -18.75 -10.29
CA ILE A 133 0.02 -18.55 -9.31
C ILE A 133 0.17 -17.18 -8.65
N ARG A 134 1.36 -16.87 -8.15
CA ARG A 134 1.63 -15.60 -7.44
C ARG A 134 1.41 -14.38 -8.30
N LYS A 135 1.72 -14.47 -9.60
CA LYS A 135 1.37 -13.43 -10.57
C LYS A 135 -0.13 -13.16 -10.59
N GLU A 136 -0.97 -14.19 -10.71
CA GLU A 136 -2.42 -14.03 -10.69
C GLU A 136 -2.93 -13.47 -9.36
N GLU A 137 -2.36 -13.93 -8.25
CA GLU A 137 -2.68 -13.43 -6.91
C GLU A 137 -2.40 -11.94 -6.74
N LEU A 138 -1.29 -11.44 -7.29
CA LEU A 138 -0.98 -10.01 -7.34
C LEU A 138 -2.07 -9.21 -8.07
N TYR A 139 -2.54 -9.67 -9.23
CA TYR A 139 -3.61 -8.99 -9.96
C TYR A 139 -4.91 -8.94 -9.12
N LEU A 140 -5.27 -10.03 -8.44
CA LEU A 140 -6.43 -10.08 -7.57
C LEU A 140 -6.28 -9.13 -6.36
N ALA A 141 -5.10 -9.10 -5.72
CA ALA A 141 -4.81 -8.20 -4.62
C ALA A 141 -4.88 -6.73 -5.05
N CYS A 142 -4.32 -6.38 -6.21
CA CYS A 142 -4.43 -5.05 -6.80
C CYS A 142 -5.89 -4.65 -7.09
N ALA A 143 -6.74 -5.59 -7.53
CA ALA A 143 -8.17 -5.35 -7.72
C ALA A 143 -8.87 -4.98 -6.39
N ILE A 144 -8.56 -5.70 -5.31
CA ILE A 144 -9.04 -5.37 -3.96
C ILE A 144 -8.57 -3.97 -3.56
N LEU A 145 -7.30 -3.64 -3.84
CA LEU A 145 -6.69 -2.34 -3.59
C LEU A 145 -7.21 -1.21 -4.51
N LYS A 146 -8.09 -1.51 -5.48
CA LYS A 146 -8.68 -0.57 -6.45
C LYS A 146 -7.68 -0.01 -7.46
N VAL A 147 -6.64 -0.76 -7.78
CA VAL A 147 -5.74 -0.48 -8.91
C VAL A 147 -6.33 -1.15 -10.16
N PRO A 148 -6.55 -0.42 -11.28
CA PRO A 148 -7.00 -1.02 -12.52
C PRO A 148 -6.01 -2.05 -13.06
N LEU A 149 -6.48 -3.22 -13.45
CA LEU A 149 -5.61 -4.35 -13.83
C LEU A 149 -4.70 -4.04 -15.04
N GLN A 150 -5.13 -3.14 -15.93
CA GLN A 150 -4.34 -2.69 -17.08
C GLN A 150 -3.11 -1.87 -16.67
N GLN A 151 -3.08 -1.39 -15.43
CA GLN A 151 -1.99 -0.62 -14.85
C GLN A 151 -1.09 -1.47 -13.96
N VAL A 152 -1.32 -2.79 -13.92
CA VAL A 152 -0.49 -3.74 -13.17
C VAL A 152 0.33 -4.54 -14.16
N ARG A 153 1.66 -4.47 -14.04
CA ARG A 153 2.60 -5.26 -14.83
C ARG A 153 3.47 -6.07 -13.89
N CYS A 154 3.48 -7.39 -14.09
CA CYS A 154 4.34 -8.32 -13.36
C CYS A 154 5.27 -9.01 -14.36
N LEU A 155 6.58 -8.87 -14.13
CA LEU A 155 7.63 -9.35 -15.03
C LEU A 155 8.04 -10.78 -14.68
N ASP A 156 8.25 -11.56 -15.74
CA ASP A 156 8.94 -12.83 -15.68
C ASP A 156 10.22 -12.67 -16.51
N HIS A 157 11.32 -12.32 -15.84
CA HIS A 157 12.59 -12.00 -16.48
C HIS A 157 13.68 -12.93 -15.96
N ALA A 158 14.42 -13.58 -16.87
CA ALA A 158 15.41 -14.61 -16.53
C ALA A 158 16.51 -14.10 -15.57
N GLU A 159 16.84 -12.81 -15.62
CA GLU A 159 17.85 -12.18 -14.74
C GLU A 159 17.28 -11.56 -13.45
N LEU A 160 15.95 -11.51 -13.28
CA LEU A 160 15.28 -10.92 -12.11
C LEU A 160 14.53 -11.99 -11.30
N GLN A 161 15.22 -13.08 -11.00
CA GLN A 161 14.64 -14.19 -10.24
C GLN A 161 14.64 -13.89 -8.74
N ASP A 162 13.55 -14.27 -8.06
CA ASP A 162 13.38 -14.17 -6.62
C ASP A 162 14.35 -15.09 -5.87
N GLY A 163 14.79 -14.66 -4.68
CA GLY A 163 15.51 -15.50 -3.74
C GLY A 163 16.67 -14.77 -3.03
N PHE A 164 16.93 -15.19 -1.79
CA PHE A 164 18.07 -14.70 -1.02
C PHE A 164 19.38 -15.07 -1.71
N GLY A 165 20.13 -14.05 -2.15
CA GLY A 165 21.40 -14.22 -2.87
C GLY A 165 21.31 -14.07 -4.39
N LYS A 166 20.11 -13.84 -4.94
CA LYS A 166 19.93 -13.42 -6.33
C LYS A 166 20.12 -11.90 -6.42
N VAL A 167 21.31 -11.46 -6.80
CA VAL A 167 21.60 -10.02 -6.99
C VAL A 167 21.06 -9.59 -8.35
N TRP A 168 20.23 -8.55 -8.37
CA TRP A 168 19.68 -8.01 -9.61
C TRP A 168 20.56 -6.88 -10.16
N ASN A 169 20.71 -6.83 -11.48
CA ASN A 169 21.52 -5.80 -12.13
C ASN A 169 20.81 -4.44 -12.08
N HIS A 170 21.40 -3.45 -11.40
CA HIS A 170 20.78 -2.12 -11.26
C HIS A 170 20.63 -1.37 -12.59
N GLY A 171 21.49 -1.64 -13.58
CA GLY A 171 21.36 -1.06 -14.94
C GLY A 171 20.17 -1.62 -15.70
N LEU A 172 19.97 -2.95 -15.64
CA LEU A 172 18.78 -3.59 -16.20
C LEU A 172 17.50 -3.05 -15.53
N LEU A 173 17.49 -2.95 -14.20
CA LEU A 173 16.38 -2.38 -13.45
C LEU A 173 16.09 -0.94 -13.88
N ALA A 174 17.13 -0.09 -13.98
CA ALA A 174 16.97 1.29 -14.42
C ALA A 174 16.34 1.37 -15.81
N ASN A 175 16.80 0.56 -16.78
CA ASN A 175 16.26 0.54 -18.14
C ASN A 175 14.78 0.10 -18.16
N ILE A 176 14.43 -0.97 -17.46
CA ILE A 176 13.04 -1.47 -17.37
C ILE A 176 12.13 -0.39 -16.77
N ILE A 177 12.58 0.28 -15.71
CA ILE A 177 11.79 1.34 -15.06
C ILE A 177 11.69 2.56 -15.98
N GLU A 178 12.75 2.93 -16.71
CA GLU A 178 12.74 4.02 -17.70
C GLU A 178 11.73 3.78 -18.82
N GLU A 179 11.65 2.54 -19.32
CA GLU A 179 10.65 2.15 -20.33
C GLU A 179 9.22 2.37 -19.81
N GLU A 180 8.92 1.95 -18.58
CA GLU A 180 7.62 2.17 -17.96
C GLU A 180 7.32 3.65 -17.71
N VAL A 181 8.32 4.41 -17.27
CA VAL A 181 8.22 5.86 -17.07
C VAL A 181 7.86 6.56 -18.37
N THR A 182 8.58 6.27 -19.46
CA THR A 182 8.38 6.89 -20.77
C THR A 182 7.04 6.47 -21.38
N LYS A 183 6.71 5.18 -21.31
CA LYS A 183 5.50 4.62 -21.90
C LYS A 183 4.22 5.14 -21.24
N HIS A 184 4.26 5.37 -19.93
CA HIS A 184 3.09 5.78 -19.15
C HIS A 184 3.12 7.26 -18.72
N GLY A 185 4.17 8.01 -19.10
CA GLY A 185 4.35 9.41 -18.74
C GLY A 185 4.35 9.62 -17.23
N ILE A 186 5.13 8.81 -16.51
CA ILE A 186 5.18 8.80 -15.04
C ILE A 186 5.85 10.07 -14.50
N ASP A 187 5.18 10.74 -13.56
CA ASP A 187 5.71 11.93 -12.87
C ASP A 187 6.35 11.59 -11.51
N LEU A 188 5.94 10.46 -10.91
CA LEU A 188 6.34 10.10 -9.55
C LEU A 188 6.58 8.60 -9.39
N ILE A 189 7.72 8.21 -8.83
CA ILE A 189 8.08 6.82 -8.53
C ILE A 189 8.04 6.60 -7.00
N ILE A 190 7.47 5.47 -6.57
CA ILE A 190 7.51 5.01 -5.18
C ILE A 190 8.14 3.62 -5.15
N THR A 191 9.08 3.38 -4.24
CA THR A 191 9.66 2.04 -4.03
C THR A 191 10.17 1.85 -2.59
N PHE A 192 10.90 0.78 -2.31
CA PHE A 192 11.59 0.51 -1.04
C PHE A 192 12.77 1.47 -0.81
N ASP A 193 13.21 1.61 0.44
CA ASP A 193 14.48 2.25 0.76
C ASP A 193 15.70 1.32 0.58
N ASP A 194 16.90 1.83 0.88
CA ASP A 194 18.18 1.12 0.75
C ASP A 194 18.37 -0.05 1.74
N TYR A 195 17.51 -0.15 2.75
CA TYR A 195 17.44 -1.28 3.67
C TYR A 195 16.46 -2.36 3.20
N GLY A 196 15.36 -1.99 2.53
CA GLY A 196 14.43 -2.96 1.94
C GLY A 196 13.54 -3.66 2.97
N VAL A 197 13.02 -2.92 3.94
CA VAL A 197 12.11 -3.32 5.03
C VAL A 197 12.69 -4.34 6.01
N SER A 198 13.07 -5.52 5.53
CA SER A 198 13.65 -6.64 6.29
C SER A 198 15.10 -6.92 5.92
N GLY A 199 15.72 -6.12 5.04
CA GLY A 199 17.05 -6.42 4.51
C GLY A 199 17.02 -7.25 3.23
N HIS A 200 15.86 -7.47 2.59
CA HIS A 200 15.74 -8.34 1.43
C HIS A 200 16.57 -7.80 0.25
N CYS A 201 17.43 -8.63 -0.32
CA CYS A 201 18.37 -8.20 -1.36
C CYS A 201 17.67 -7.59 -2.58
N ASN A 202 16.60 -8.23 -3.09
CA ASN A 202 15.88 -7.71 -4.25
C ASN A 202 15.22 -6.34 -3.98
N HIS A 203 14.69 -6.10 -2.77
CA HIS A 203 14.09 -4.79 -2.43
C HIS A 203 15.14 -3.67 -2.49
N ARG A 204 16.35 -3.97 -2.01
CA ARG A 204 17.50 -3.05 -2.05
C ARG A 204 17.96 -2.82 -3.49
N ASP A 205 17.97 -3.87 -4.31
CA ASP A 205 18.31 -3.75 -5.72
C ASP A 205 17.28 -2.90 -6.48
N VAL A 206 15.97 -3.00 -6.15
CA VAL A 206 14.95 -2.09 -6.70
C VAL A 206 15.27 -0.62 -6.36
N ASN A 207 15.59 -0.33 -5.09
CA ASN A 207 15.96 1.02 -4.66
C ASN A 207 17.18 1.54 -5.45
N HIS A 208 18.21 0.72 -5.61
CA HIS A 208 19.40 1.08 -6.38
C HIS A 208 19.11 1.27 -7.88
N GLY A 209 18.22 0.46 -8.46
CA GLY A 209 17.74 0.63 -9.84
C GLY A 209 17.04 1.98 -10.05
N VAL A 210 16.15 2.37 -9.12
CA VAL A 210 15.49 3.69 -9.14
C VAL A 210 16.51 4.82 -8.98
N LYS A 211 17.44 4.73 -8.03
CA LYS A 211 18.50 5.74 -7.86
C LYS A 211 19.36 5.89 -9.12
N LYS A 212 19.71 4.77 -9.76
CA LYS A 212 20.48 4.77 -11.00
C LYS A 212 19.72 5.41 -12.15
N LEU A 213 18.42 5.14 -12.27
CA LEU A 213 17.54 5.83 -13.23
C LEU A 213 17.56 7.35 -13.02
N LEU A 214 17.36 7.81 -11.79
CA LEU A 214 17.34 9.24 -11.47
C LEU A 214 18.67 9.93 -11.81
N HIS A 215 19.79 9.26 -11.53
CA HIS A 215 21.12 9.75 -11.89
C HIS A 215 21.28 9.88 -13.42
N ASN A 216 20.85 8.86 -14.17
CA ASN A 216 20.93 8.87 -15.64
C ASN A 216 20.01 9.92 -16.28
N THR A 217 18.87 10.19 -15.64
CA THR A 217 17.79 11.01 -16.20
C THR A 217 17.79 12.43 -15.63
N SER A 218 18.98 13.00 -15.39
CA SER A 218 19.17 14.34 -14.78
C SER A 218 18.46 15.51 -15.49
N GLN A 219 17.75 15.27 -16.61
CA GLN A 219 16.96 16.25 -17.36
C GLN A 219 15.42 16.06 -17.27
N GLN A 220 14.91 14.93 -16.74
CA GLN A 220 13.46 14.74 -16.55
C GLN A 220 13.06 15.09 -15.11
N ASP A 221 11.95 15.82 -14.95
CA ASP A 221 11.39 16.19 -13.65
C ASP A 221 10.58 15.02 -13.05
N ILE A 222 11.28 13.93 -12.70
CA ILE A 222 10.69 12.76 -12.05
C ILE A 222 10.90 12.86 -10.54
N GLU A 223 9.81 12.88 -9.78
CA GLU A 223 9.83 12.85 -8.33
C GLU A 223 9.95 11.39 -7.84
N ALA A 224 10.83 11.08 -6.89
CA ALA A 224 10.94 9.72 -6.36
C ALA A 224 10.88 9.67 -4.83
N TRP A 225 10.19 8.66 -4.31
CA TRP A 225 9.98 8.43 -2.88
C TRP A 225 10.27 6.98 -2.50
N GLU A 226 10.84 6.80 -1.31
CA GLU A 226 11.16 5.49 -0.76
C GLU A 226 10.40 5.24 0.56
N LEU A 227 9.94 4.01 0.76
CA LEU A 227 9.32 3.55 1.99
C LEU A 227 10.39 3.37 3.07
N VAL A 228 10.29 4.17 4.14
CA VAL A 228 11.25 4.16 5.24
C VAL A 228 11.13 2.87 6.05
N SER A 229 12.24 2.14 6.13
CA SER A 229 12.37 0.95 6.93
C SER A 229 12.41 1.27 8.43
N THR A 230 11.57 0.58 9.20
CA THR A 230 11.55 0.70 10.66
C THR A 230 12.26 -0.45 11.36
N ASN A 231 12.83 -0.19 12.54
CA ASN A 231 13.35 -1.24 13.43
C ASN A 231 12.25 -2.24 13.84
N LEU A 232 12.64 -3.42 14.35
CA LEU A 232 11.70 -4.51 14.67
C LEU A 232 10.63 -4.12 15.69
N LEU A 233 10.98 -3.37 16.74
CA LEU A 233 10.02 -2.96 17.78
C LEU A 233 8.93 -2.07 17.18
N ARG A 234 9.33 -1.10 16.36
CA ARG A 234 8.42 -0.19 15.67
C ARG A 234 7.63 -0.92 14.57
N LYS A 235 8.26 -1.86 13.87
CA LYS A 235 7.64 -2.67 12.82
C LYS A 235 6.44 -3.45 13.34
N TYR A 236 6.50 -3.96 14.57
CA TYR A 236 5.46 -4.81 15.16
C TYR A 236 4.65 -4.12 16.27
N SER A 237 4.70 -2.78 16.36
CA SER A 237 3.85 -2.02 17.29
C SER A 237 2.43 -1.79 16.74
N GLY A 238 2.14 -2.25 15.51
CA GLY A 238 0.84 -2.18 14.87
C GLY A 238 0.29 -0.74 14.77
N PRO A 239 -0.96 -0.49 15.19
CA PRO A 239 -1.57 0.83 15.10
C PRO A 239 -0.90 1.86 16.02
N VAL A 240 -0.12 1.43 17.02
CA VAL A 240 0.62 2.35 17.89
C VAL A 240 1.64 3.18 17.11
N ASP A 241 2.11 2.65 15.99
CA ASP A 241 3.05 3.37 15.14
C ASP A 241 2.45 4.60 14.44
N ILE A 242 1.11 4.73 14.37
CA ILE A 242 0.46 5.90 13.77
C ILE A 242 0.90 7.17 14.50
N TRP A 243 0.86 7.17 15.83
CA TRP A 243 1.25 8.33 16.65
C TRP A 243 2.74 8.63 16.52
N LEU A 244 3.58 7.60 16.51
CA LEU A 244 5.03 7.76 16.38
C LEU A 244 5.41 8.30 14.99
N SER A 245 4.81 7.75 13.93
CA SER A 245 5.00 8.19 12.55
C SER A 245 4.55 9.63 12.36
N TYR A 246 3.42 10.01 12.94
CA TYR A 246 2.94 11.39 12.91
C TYR A 246 3.90 12.35 13.62
N LEU A 247 4.35 12.01 14.84
CA LEU A 247 5.31 12.84 15.58
C LEU A 247 6.66 12.95 14.87
N CYS A 248 7.14 11.87 14.24
CA CYS A 248 8.34 11.91 13.42
C CYS A 248 8.16 12.83 12.20
N ALA A 249 7.03 12.73 11.51
CA ALA A 249 6.74 13.59 10.35
C ALA A 249 6.68 15.08 10.72
N LEU A 250 6.18 15.42 11.91
CA LEU A 250 6.18 16.80 12.42
C LEU A 250 7.58 17.34 12.75
N ARG A 251 8.53 16.47 13.10
CA ARG A 251 9.91 16.85 13.44
C ARG A 251 10.82 16.96 12.21
N CYS A 252 10.44 16.38 11.09
CA CYS A 252 11.18 16.47 9.84
C CYS A 252 10.76 17.73 9.06
N SER A 253 11.71 18.38 8.38
CA SER A 253 11.43 19.56 7.54
C SER A 253 10.31 19.27 6.54
N SER A 254 9.36 20.20 6.43
CA SER A 254 8.23 20.10 5.52
C SER A 254 8.71 19.88 4.08
N GLY A 255 8.48 18.69 3.53
CA GLY A 255 8.80 18.35 2.14
C GLY A 255 9.75 17.17 1.94
N VAL A 256 10.46 16.71 2.99
CA VAL A 256 11.39 15.57 2.87
C VAL A 256 10.72 14.23 3.22
N THR A 257 9.72 14.26 4.11
CA THR A 257 9.04 13.05 4.60
C THR A 257 7.53 13.24 4.58
N ARG A 258 6.79 12.18 4.22
CA ARG A 258 5.32 12.12 4.21
C ARG A 258 4.85 10.90 5.00
N CYS A 259 3.88 11.08 5.89
CA CYS A 259 3.22 9.98 6.60
C CYS A 259 1.82 9.75 6.00
N LEU A 260 1.58 8.57 5.46
CA LEU A 260 0.32 8.13 4.87
C LEU A 260 -0.35 7.16 5.82
N ILE A 261 -1.50 7.53 6.37
CA ILE A 261 -2.27 6.68 7.29
C ILE A 261 -3.23 5.82 6.48
N ASN A 262 -3.36 4.55 6.85
CA ASN A 262 -4.32 3.65 6.25
C ASN A 262 -5.69 3.78 6.93
N GLU A 263 -6.64 4.37 6.22
CA GLU A 263 -8.02 4.52 6.67
C GLU A 263 -8.78 3.17 6.66
N HIS A 264 -8.27 2.16 5.93
CA HIS A 264 -8.92 0.88 5.75
C HIS A 264 -7.97 -0.34 5.94
N PRO A 265 -7.44 -0.60 7.16
CA PRO A 265 -6.56 -1.76 7.43
C PRO A 265 -7.17 -3.11 7.03
N ARG A 266 -8.50 -3.26 7.12
CA ARG A 266 -9.21 -4.46 6.66
C ARG A 266 -8.98 -4.73 5.17
N LYS A 267 -8.84 -3.68 4.35
CA LYS A 267 -8.56 -3.80 2.92
C LYS A 267 -7.18 -4.40 2.67
N SER A 268 -6.17 -4.03 3.48
CA SER A 268 -4.84 -4.65 3.44
C SER A 268 -4.89 -6.14 3.74
N PHE A 269 -5.68 -6.54 4.74
CA PHE A 269 -5.88 -7.94 5.09
C PHE A 269 -6.58 -8.72 3.97
N LEU A 270 -7.61 -8.14 3.36
CA LEU A 270 -8.32 -8.76 2.24
C LEU A 270 -7.45 -8.86 0.97
N ALA A 271 -6.60 -7.87 0.72
CA ALA A 271 -5.65 -7.88 -0.39
C ALA A 271 -4.59 -8.97 -0.16
N MET A 272 -4.00 -9.03 1.04
CA MET A 272 -3.05 -10.10 1.36
C MET A 272 -3.69 -11.49 1.35
N ALA A 273 -4.96 -11.61 1.70
CA ALA A 273 -5.69 -12.88 1.60
C ALA A 273 -5.90 -13.37 0.15
N GLN A 274 -5.74 -12.51 -0.87
CA GLN A 274 -5.72 -12.96 -2.27
C GLN A 274 -4.44 -13.71 -2.63
N HIS A 275 -3.35 -13.50 -1.88
CA HIS A 275 -2.12 -14.28 -1.99
C HIS A 275 -2.25 -15.63 -1.30
N SER A 276 -3.20 -16.45 -1.74
CA SER A 276 -3.56 -17.72 -1.12
C SER A 276 -2.36 -18.67 -0.95
N SER A 277 -1.45 -18.69 -1.93
CA SER A 277 -0.23 -19.49 -1.93
C SER A 277 0.79 -19.03 -0.87
N GLN A 278 0.63 -17.81 -0.37
CA GLN A 278 1.48 -17.15 0.62
C GLN A 278 0.72 -16.87 1.93
N TRP A 279 -0.57 -17.22 2.04
CA TRP A 279 -1.44 -16.82 3.17
C TRP A 279 -1.29 -17.71 4.41
N VAL A 280 -0.04 -17.85 4.85
CA VAL A 280 0.38 -18.65 6.00
C VAL A 280 0.32 -17.87 7.31
N TRP A 281 0.39 -18.59 8.44
CA TRP A 281 0.13 -18.04 9.77
C TRP A 281 0.97 -16.80 10.11
N PHE A 282 2.27 -16.79 9.78
CA PHE A 282 3.14 -15.66 10.12
C PHE A 282 2.85 -14.42 9.26
N ARG A 283 2.36 -14.57 8.02
CA ARG A 283 1.93 -13.42 7.20
C ARG A 283 0.62 -12.82 7.72
N LYS A 284 -0.29 -13.65 8.25
CA LYS A 284 -1.49 -13.17 8.96
C LYS A 284 -1.12 -12.35 10.18
N LEU A 285 -0.16 -12.82 10.98
CA LEU A 285 0.38 -12.06 12.12
C LEU A 285 1.05 -10.77 11.64
N PHE A 286 1.86 -10.84 10.59
CA PHE A 286 2.50 -9.66 10.01
C PHE A 286 1.48 -8.60 9.62
N VAL A 287 0.47 -8.93 8.82
CA VAL A 287 -0.54 -7.94 8.41
C VAL A 287 -1.36 -7.43 9.61
N THR A 288 -1.56 -8.25 10.63
CA THR A 288 -2.31 -7.82 11.82
C THR A 288 -1.51 -6.83 12.69
N PHE A 289 -0.22 -7.11 12.90
CA PHE A 289 0.61 -6.40 13.88
C PHE A 289 1.64 -5.47 13.26
N SER A 290 1.81 -5.46 11.94
CA SER A 290 2.83 -4.63 11.31
C SER A 290 2.38 -3.18 11.20
N SER A 291 3.26 -2.25 11.58
CA SER A 291 3.05 -0.81 11.35
C SER A 291 2.79 -0.47 9.89
N TYR A 292 3.39 -1.21 8.93
CA TYR A 292 3.16 -1.00 7.49
C TYR A 292 1.72 -1.25 7.05
N THR A 293 0.91 -1.97 7.85
CA THR A 293 -0.52 -2.10 7.58
C THR A 293 -1.29 -0.83 7.95
N TYR A 294 -0.79 -0.04 8.90
CA TYR A 294 -1.50 1.11 9.46
C TYR A 294 -0.97 2.45 8.97
N ALA A 295 0.33 2.54 8.66
CA ALA A 295 0.94 3.75 8.14
C ALA A 295 2.15 3.45 7.25
N ASN A 296 2.37 4.29 6.25
CA ASN A 296 3.61 4.33 5.49
C ASN A 296 4.29 5.68 5.70
N THR A 297 5.56 5.66 6.12
CA THR A 297 6.40 6.85 6.10
C THR A 297 7.23 6.80 4.83
N LEU A 298 6.99 7.75 3.91
CA LEU A 298 7.74 7.90 2.68
C LEU A 298 8.75 9.04 2.82
N ARG A 299 9.96 8.85 2.29
CA ARG A 299 11.01 9.86 2.23
C ARG A 299 11.36 10.14 0.77
N ARG A 300 11.59 11.41 0.41
CA ARG A 300 12.01 11.77 -0.95
C ARG A 300 13.44 11.27 -1.20
N ILE A 301 13.66 10.64 -2.35
CA ILE A 301 15.00 10.26 -2.82
C ILE A 301 15.65 11.54 -3.35
N ASN A 302 16.86 11.85 -2.87
CA ASN A 302 17.65 12.99 -3.31
C ASN A 302 18.63 12.60 -4.42
#